data_AF-A0A7J5BLD9-F1
#
_entry.id   AF-A0A7J5BLD9-F1
#
_cell.length_a   1.000
_cell.length_b   1.000
_cell.length_c   1.000
_cell.angle_alpha   90.00
_cell.angle_beta   90.00
_cell.angle_gamma   90.00
#
_symmetry.space_group_name_H-M   'P 1'
#
loop_
_entity.id
_entity.type
_entity.pdbx_description
1 polymer ?
#
loop_
_entity_poly.entity_id
_entity_poly.type
_entity_poly.pdbx_seq_one_letter_code
_entity_poly.pdbx_strand_id
1 'polypeptide(L)'
;MRETDKKVRLPGARNSDSRIVINPVCTVTPGASVRRVHASSDDWNGVFLGTFLIGLREGLEATLIVGIIAAFLRKNGKPLRPLIVGVTAAVLLSIAVGVLLQTLSMNLPQAQQEALETVIGAIAVVFVTTMILWMNHHAKSMKRDLEHDASSALNAGGAYALAGMAFLAVVKEGFETAVFLLAAIQASQSSEALALIGAAAGILVAVAIGFAIYVGGLRLNLRKFFRITGIFLVFIAAGLVLNVFRTAHEAGWIVIGQQQIGDFSAWMPKTSVLGAVITGMFGIPTDPRLIEVLAWLAYLLPVLVIYFWPDSHTVPLHRRLRLKMWLAGGAVVLAAALFALVPRVHTDAMGDTLQAQRPGTAPGATISVRLTEVSADQITLAVDGQDDVTLHHVSDGVVGGVQQSQWETTVSSPTPSDLPTNPTVADLQRRNGGRLPSGLNFERTPGPFEAQWSQRQTYSARTSGSTLINAAQSTTLNAVLAGGGISGTKTVSVSGGLGAGWVVPDDEVAAVTDRLVDAQQQAAERALWWGWLPGVLLCVAAGLLLSGALDHRRAKDQIAEDAEAGVHPARQAGAEGDHAPVETGAAAK
;
A
#
# COMPACT_ATOMS: atom_id res chain seq x y z
N MET A 1 -60.83 9.80 -10.43
CA MET A 1 -62.14 9.11 -10.41
C MET A 1 -62.07 7.99 -11.45
N ARG A 2 -62.08 6.72 -11.00
CA ARG A 2 -62.23 5.45 -11.75
C ARG A 2 -61.17 5.03 -12.78
N GLU A 3 -60.20 4.24 -12.29
CA GLU A 3 -60.05 2.80 -12.56
C GLU A 3 -60.52 2.26 -13.94
N THR A 4 -59.60 1.62 -14.68
CA THR A 4 -59.87 0.30 -15.27
C THR A 4 -58.58 -0.50 -15.44
N ASP A 5 -58.61 -1.64 -14.76
CA ASP A 5 -57.66 -2.72 -14.67
C ASP A 5 -57.61 -3.54 -15.98
N LYS A 6 -56.41 -3.97 -16.38
CA LYS A 6 -56.26 -5.17 -17.22
C LYS A 6 -54.93 -5.87 -16.94
N LYS A 7 -54.88 -6.55 -15.79
CA LYS A 7 -53.99 -7.69 -15.55
C LYS A 7 -54.27 -8.84 -16.53
N VAL A 8 -53.28 -9.19 -17.33
CA VAL A 8 -53.14 -10.54 -17.90
C VAL A 8 -51.99 -11.21 -17.15
N ARG A 9 -52.27 -12.36 -16.53
CA ARG A 9 -51.30 -13.19 -15.80
C ARG A 9 -51.37 -14.58 -16.40
N LEU A 10 -50.23 -15.19 -16.74
CA LEU A 10 -49.96 -16.64 -16.75
C LEU A 10 -48.45 -16.90 -17.04
N PRO A 11 -47.88 -18.09 -16.72
CA PRO A 11 -46.93 -18.22 -15.61
C PRO A 11 -45.53 -18.79 -15.98
N GLY A 12 -44.57 -18.60 -15.07
CA GLY A 12 -43.46 -19.50 -14.74
C GLY A 12 -42.46 -19.91 -15.84
N ALA A 13 -41.25 -19.35 -15.81
CA ALA A 13 -40.04 -20.06 -16.25
C ALA A 13 -38.76 -19.47 -15.63
N ARG A 14 -38.11 -20.34 -14.85
CA ARG A 14 -36.68 -20.49 -14.52
C ARG A 14 -35.66 -19.37 -14.84
N ASN A 15 -34.93 -19.08 -13.77
CA ASN A 15 -33.62 -18.47 -13.65
C ASN A 15 -32.56 -19.13 -14.57
N SER A 16 -32.08 -18.42 -15.59
CA SER A 16 -30.67 -18.44 -16.07
C SER A 16 -30.52 -17.42 -17.21
N ASP A 17 -29.79 -16.33 -16.99
CA ASP A 17 -28.94 -15.75 -18.04
C ASP A 17 -27.95 -14.77 -17.42
N SER A 18 -26.77 -15.31 -17.10
CA SER A 18 -25.54 -14.56 -16.92
C SER A 18 -25.12 -13.98 -18.27
N ARG A 19 -25.42 -12.69 -18.51
CA ARG A 19 -24.80 -11.93 -19.59
C ARG A 19 -23.86 -10.89 -19.01
N ILE A 20 -22.59 -11.26 -19.05
CA ILE A 20 -21.44 -10.35 -19.01
C ILE A 20 -21.59 -9.43 -20.22
N VAL A 21 -21.85 -8.15 -19.97
CA VAL A 21 -21.74 -7.08 -20.97
C VAL A 21 -20.47 -6.32 -20.64
N ILE A 22 -19.41 -6.62 -21.40
CA ILE A 22 -18.22 -5.77 -21.48
C ILE A 22 -18.54 -4.70 -22.53
N ASN A 23 -18.44 -3.43 -22.16
CA ASN A 23 -18.31 -2.35 -23.15
C ASN A 23 -17.42 -1.24 -22.56
N PRO A 24 -16.27 -0.92 -23.19
CA PRO A 24 -15.41 0.17 -22.75
C PRO A 24 -15.58 1.37 -23.69
N VAL A 25 -16.19 2.46 -23.23
CA VAL A 25 -16.03 3.79 -23.84
C VAL A 25 -16.13 4.84 -22.73
N CYS A 26 -14.98 5.35 -22.27
CA CYS A 26 -14.93 6.55 -21.45
C CYS A 26 -14.93 7.78 -22.36
N THR A 27 -16.10 8.36 -22.62
CA THR A 27 -16.20 9.76 -23.05
C THR A 27 -16.13 10.64 -21.81
N VAL A 28 -15.06 11.45 -21.70
CA VAL A 28 -14.94 12.49 -20.67
C VAL A 28 -15.92 13.60 -21.00
N THR A 29 -17.04 13.66 -20.27
CA THR A 29 -17.98 14.79 -20.30
C THR A 29 -17.44 15.91 -19.41
N PRO A 30 -17.21 17.15 -19.90
CA PRO A 30 -16.83 18.26 -19.05
C PRO A 30 -18.06 18.69 -18.23
N GLY A 31 -18.01 18.51 -16.90
CA GLY A 31 -19.10 18.92 -16.00
C GLY A 31 -19.48 17.92 -14.89
N ALA A 32 -18.74 16.83 -14.70
CA ALA A 32 -18.97 15.94 -13.57
C ALA A 32 -18.60 16.63 -12.24
N SER A 33 -19.60 16.97 -11.45
CA SER A 33 -19.42 17.38 -10.07
C SER A 33 -18.71 16.25 -9.31
N VAL A 34 -17.61 16.60 -8.64
CA VAL A 34 -16.92 15.73 -7.68
C VAL A 34 -17.93 15.32 -6.63
N ARG A 35 -18.49 14.11 -6.78
CA ARG A 35 -19.41 13.54 -5.80
C ARG A 35 -18.56 13.21 -4.57
N ARG A 36 -18.57 14.12 -3.60
CA ARG A 36 -18.03 13.90 -2.26
C ARG A 36 -18.58 12.56 -1.75
N VAL A 37 -17.69 11.57 -1.67
CA VAL A 37 -18.00 10.24 -1.15
C VAL A 37 -18.59 10.45 0.24
N HIS A 38 -19.89 10.19 0.40
CA HIS A 38 -20.49 10.15 1.72
C HIS A 38 -19.94 8.89 2.39
N ALA A 39 -19.19 9.07 3.48
CA ALA A 39 -18.78 7.99 4.35
C ALA A 39 -20.02 7.14 4.70
N SER A 40 -20.00 5.87 4.30
CA SER A 40 -21.06 4.91 4.64
C SER A 40 -21.14 4.79 6.16
N SER A 41 -22.30 4.49 6.74
CA SER A 41 -22.48 4.31 8.20
C SER A 41 -21.55 3.27 8.84
N ASP A 42 -20.91 2.46 8.01
CA ASP A 42 -20.18 1.27 8.43
C ASP A 42 -18.70 1.57 8.66
N ASP A 43 -18.11 2.51 7.88
CA ASP A 43 -16.75 3.07 8.10
C ASP A 43 -16.60 3.72 9.49
N TRP A 44 -17.73 4.02 10.14
CA TRP A 44 -17.80 4.70 11.42
C TRP A 44 -17.27 3.84 12.56
N ASN A 45 -17.44 2.53 12.49
CA ASN A 45 -17.21 1.67 13.64
C ASN A 45 -15.73 1.32 13.85
N GLY A 46 -14.98 1.13 12.77
CA GLY A 46 -13.58 0.72 12.86
C GLY A 46 -12.65 1.84 13.34
N VAL A 47 -12.72 3.01 12.69
CA VAL A 47 -11.90 4.19 13.02
C VAL A 47 -12.22 4.67 14.44
N PHE A 48 -13.51 4.74 14.78
CA PHE A 48 -13.96 5.11 16.12
C PHE A 48 -13.40 4.16 17.18
N LEU A 49 -13.47 2.84 16.96
CA LEU A 49 -13.01 1.86 17.94
C LEU A 49 -11.49 1.88 18.11
N GLY A 50 -10.74 2.04 17.01
CA GLY A 50 -9.28 2.19 17.04
C GLY A 50 -8.85 3.41 17.87
N THR A 51 -9.38 4.59 17.56
CA THR A 51 -9.04 5.82 18.30
C THR A 51 -9.63 5.85 19.70
N PHE A 52 -10.77 5.18 19.94
CA PHE A 52 -11.30 4.95 21.28
C PHE A 52 -10.35 4.15 22.15
N LEU A 53 -9.79 3.04 21.63
CA LEU A 53 -8.84 2.23 22.39
C LEU A 53 -7.54 2.98 22.69
N ILE A 54 -7.07 3.81 21.76
CA ILE A 54 -5.93 4.72 21.98
C ILE A 54 -6.26 5.72 23.10
N GLY A 55 -7.34 6.48 22.95
CA GLY A 55 -7.74 7.49 23.94
C GLY A 55 -8.06 6.91 25.31
N LEU A 56 -8.65 5.72 25.36
CA LEU A 56 -8.92 4.99 26.60
C LEU A 56 -7.63 4.58 27.32
N ARG A 57 -6.62 4.15 26.56
CA ARG A 57 -5.33 3.72 27.13
C ARG A 57 -4.57 4.91 27.70
N GLU A 58 -4.26 5.88 26.85
CA GLU A 58 -3.43 7.03 27.25
C GLU A 58 -4.16 7.87 28.30
N GLY A 59 -5.48 8.01 28.14
CA GLY A 59 -6.34 8.64 29.13
C GLY A 59 -6.30 7.92 30.48
N LEU A 60 -6.25 6.58 30.51
CA LEU A 60 -6.27 5.82 31.76
C LEU A 60 -4.92 5.92 32.50
N GLU A 61 -3.81 5.98 31.79
CA GLU A 61 -2.49 6.26 32.38
C GLU A 61 -2.49 7.64 33.04
N ALA A 62 -2.89 8.68 32.31
CA ALA A 62 -2.98 10.04 32.83
C ALA A 62 -3.96 10.17 34.01
N THR A 63 -5.17 9.60 33.90
CA THR A 63 -6.20 9.72 34.96
C THR A 63 -5.86 8.89 36.19
N LEU A 64 -5.10 7.81 36.06
CA LEU A 64 -4.62 7.02 37.19
C LEU A 64 -3.56 7.79 37.98
N ILE A 65 -2.61 8.45 37.31
CA ILE A 65 -1.60 9.31 37.96
C ILE A 65 -2.30 10.45 38.71
N VAL A 66 -3.19 11.18 38.02
CA VAL A 66 -3.96 12.28 38.61
C VAL A 66 -4.84 11.79 39.75
N GLY A 67 -5.49 10.64 39.60
CA GLY A 67 -6.36 10.04 40.61
C GLY A 67 -5.62 9.63 41.88
N ILE A 68 -4.43 9.03 41.75
CA ILE A 68 -3.55 8.68 42.88
C ILE A 68 -3.10 9.95 43.62
N ILE A 69 -2.63 10.97 42.88
CA ILE A 69 -2.18 12.23 43.48
C ILE A 69 -3.35 12.97 44.16
N ALA A 70 -4.54 12.98 43.53
CA ALA A 70 -5.75 13.56 44.12
C ALA A 70 -6.17 12.83 45.40
N ALA A 71 -6.16 11.50 45.40
CA ALA A 71 -6.47 10.69 46.59
C ALA A 71 -5.46 10.96 47.71
N PHE A 72 -4.18 11.14 47.35
CA PHE A 72 -3.11 11.41 48.28
C PHE A 72 -3.20 12.82 48.89
N LEU A 73 -3.48 13.85 48.09
CA LEU A 73 -3.74 15.22 48.58
C LEU A 73 -4.95 15.25 49.53
N ARG A 74 -6.02 14.52 49.19
CA ARG A 74 -7.22 14.39 50.03
C ARG A 74 -6.89 13.71 51.36
N LYS A 75 -6.14 12.60 51.33
CA LYS A 75 -5.75 11.85 52.55
C LYS A 75 -4.89 12.69 53.48
N ASN A 76 -4.08 13.60 52.95
CA ASN A 76 -3.18 14.48 53.70
C ASN A 76 -3.76 15.88 53.98
N GLY A 77 -5.06 16.11 53.73
CA GLY A 77 -5.74 17.38 54.03
C GLY A 77 -5.25 18.60 53.23
N LYS A 78 -4.56 18.39 52.10
CA LYS A 78 -4.04 19.47 51.25
C LYS A 78 -5.08 19.87 50.18
N PRO A 79 -5.12 21.16 49.76
CA PRO A 79 -6.08 21.62 48.75
C PRO A 79 -5.78 21.02 47.37
N LEU A 80 -6.82 20.64 46.63
CA LEU A 80 -6.74 20.11 45.26
C LEU A 80 -6.54 21.19 44.19
N ARG A 81 -6.67 22.48 44.54
CA ARG A 81 -6.59 23.60 43.58
C ARG A 81 -5.31 23.59 42.73
N PRO A 82 -4.09 23.41 43.30
CA PRO A 82 -2.87 23.38 42.48
C PRO A 82 -2.85 22.23 41.48
N LEU A 83 -3.37 21.06 41.86
CA LEU A 83 -3.48 19.90 40.97
C LEU A 83 -4.41 20.20 39.78
N ILE A 84 -5.59 20.77 40.05
CA ILE A 84 -6.55 21.10 38.99
C ILE A 84 -5.96 22.11 38.00
N VAL A 85 -5.28 23.14 38.49
CA VAL A 85 -4.61 24.14 37.64
C VAL A 85 -3.53 23.49 36.79
N GLY A 86 -2.68 22.64 37.39
CA GLY A 86 -1.64 21.89 36.67
C GLY A 86 -2.23 21.00 35.59
N VAL A 87 -3.19 20.13 35.92
CA VAL A 87 -3.81 19.22 34.94
C VAL A 87 -4.51 19.99 33.82
N THR A 88 -5.23 21.07 34.14
CA THR A 88 -5.90 21.88 33.11
C THR A 88 -4.90 22.54 32.16
N ALA A 89 -3.80 23.08 32.69
CA ALA A 89 -2.73 23.66 31.87
C ALA A 89 -2.04 22.60 30.98
N ALA A 90 -1.83 21.39 31.50
CA ALA A 90 -1.25 20.27 30.75
C ALA A 90 -2.14 19.82 29.58
N VAL A 91 -3.46 19.72 29.82
CA VAL A 91 -4.44 19.36 28.79
C VAL A 91 -4.48 20.43 27.69
N LEU A 92 -4.53 21.71 28.06
CA LEU A 92 -4.52 22.82 27.08
C LEU A 92 -3.24 22.82 26.24
N LEU A 93 -2.08 22.58 26.86
CA LEU A 93 -0.80 22.47 26.16
C LEU A 93 -0.80 21.29 25.18
N SER A 94 -1.35 20.15 25.58
CA SER A 94 -1.42 18.95 24.73
C SER A 94 -2.32 19.16 23.51
N ILE A 95 -3.47 19.83 23.70
CA ILE A 95 -4.36 20.22 22.59
C ILE A 95 -3.64 21.19 21.64
N ALA A 96 -2.92 22.18 22.17
CA ALA A 96 -2.16 23.13 21.37
C ALA A 96 -1.09 22.44 20.51
N VAL A 97 -0.38 21.44 21.06
CA VAL A 97 0.57 20.62 20.31
C VAL A 97 -0.13 19.83 19.20
N GLY A 98 -1.27 19.20 19.49
CA GLY A 98 -2.05 18.46 18.48
C GLY A 98 -2.47 19.34 17.30
N VAL A 99 -3.01 20.53 17.58
CA VAL A 99 -3.40 21.52 16.55
C VAL A 99 -2.19 22.01 15.77
N LEU A 100 -1.05 22.24 16.42
CA LEU A 100 0.19 22.66 15.75
C LEU A 100 0.69 21.58 14.77
N LEU A 101 0.70 20.31 15.18
CA LEU A 101 1.14 19.21 14.32
C LEU A 101 0.21 19.03 13.11
N GLN A 102 -1.09 19.21 13.32
CA GLN A 102 -2.08 19.11 12.25
C GLN A 102 -1.94 20.24 11.22
N THR A 103 -1.78 21.48 11.68
CA THR A 103 -1.66 22.65 10.79
C THR A 103 -0.38 22.62 9.93
N LEU A 104 0.72 22.06 10.45
CA LEU A 104 1.95 21.85 9.68
C LEU A 104 1.76 20.82 8.55
N SER A 105 0.85 19.86 8.70
CA SER A 105 0.65 18.77 7.74
C SER A 105 -0.17 19.17 6.50
N MET A 106 -1.06 20.17 6.61
CA MET A 106 -2.02 20.52 5.54
C MET A 106 -1.43 21.30 4.35
N ASN A 107 -0.19 21.80 4.42
CA ASN A 107 0.38 22.74 3.44
C ASN A 107 1.30 22.10 2.38
N LEU A 108 1.34 20.77 2.27
CA LEU A 108 2.29 20.06 1.41
C LEU A 108 1.67 19.57 0.08
N PRO A 109 2.45 19.48 -1.02
CA PRO A 109 2.06 18.78 -2.26
C PRO A 109 1.77 17.29 -2.05
N GLN A 110 0.87 16.69 -2.84
CA GLN A 110 0.38 15.31 -2.65
C GLN A 110 1.48 14.24 -2.48
N ALA A 111 2.48 14.18 -3.36
CA ALA A 111 3.57 13.21 -3.22
C ALA A 111 4.41 13.41 -1.94
N GLN A 112 4.51 14.66 -1.46
CA GLN A 112 5.19 14.98 -0.20
C GLN A 112 4.30 14.65 1.00
N GLN A 113 2.96 14.68 0.85
CA GLN A 113 2.03 14.22 1.88
C GLN A 113 2.13 12.72 2.09
N GLU A 114 2.13 11.93 1.01
CA GLU A 114 2.25 10.46 1.07
C GLU A 114 3.61 10.04 1.67
N ALA A 115 4.68 10.75 1.30
CA ALA A 115 6.02 10.57 1.90
C ALA A 115 6.04 10.92 3.40
N LEU A 116 5.43 12.04 3.79
CA LEU A 116 5.35 12.45 5.19
C LEU A 116 4.51 11.45 6.01
N GLU A 117 3.39 10.99 5.46
CA GLU A 117 2.53 9.98 6.08
C GLU A 117 3.28 8.67 6.30
N THR A 118 4.10 8.25 5.32
CA THR A 118 4.98 7.08 5.46
C THR A 118 5.94 7.23 6.64
N VAL A 119 6.59 8.40 6.76
CA VAL A 119 7.56 8.68 7.83
C VAL A 119 6.89 8.77 9.20
N ILE A 120 5.78 9.51 9.30
CA ILE A 120 5.02 9.66 10.55
C ILE A 120 4.46 8.31 10.98
N GLY A 121 3.89 7.54 10.05
CA GLY A 121 3.38 6.21 10.31
C GLY A 121 4.47 5.25 10.77
N ALA A 122 5.65 5.26 10.14
CA ALA A 122 6.79 4.44 10.56
C ALA A 122 7.27 4.80 11.98
N ILE A 123 7.38 6.09 12.29
CA ILE A 123 7.71 6.57 13.64
C ILE A 123 6.63 6.11 14.64
N ALA A 124 5.36 6.30 14.30
CA ALA A 124 4.24 5.90 15.15
C ALA A 124 4.25 4.38 15.43
N VAL A 125 4.52 3.53 14.44
CA VAL A 125 4.67 2.07 14.65
C VAL A 125 5.76 1.79 15.68
N VAL A 126 6.93 2.41 15.57
CA VAL A 126 8.05 2.20 16.52
C VAL A 126 7.64 2.64 17.93
N PHE A 127 7.02 3.81 18.06
CA PHE A 127 6.54 4.33 19.34
C PHE A 127 5.48 3.43 19.97
N VAL A 128 4.42 3.09 19.22
CA VAL A 128 3.33 2.21 19.69
C VAL A 128 3.91 0.86 20.14
N THR A 129 4.77 0.24 19.34
CA THR A 129 5.36 -1.06 19.64
C THR A 129 6.19 -1.00 20.92
N THR A 130 7.04 0.02 21.04
CA THR A 130 7.88 0.21 22.22
C THR A 130 7.01 0.38 23.48
N MET A 131 5.93 1.16 23.39
CA MET A 131 5.05 1.40 24.51
C MET A 131 4.23 0.17 24.92
N ILE A 132 3.70 -0.58 23.96
CA ILE A 132 2.97 -1.84 24.20
C ILE A 132 3.87 -2.81 24.96
N LEU A 133 5.12 -2.97 24.52
CA LEU A 133 6.07 -3.87 25.15
C LEU A 133 6.52 -3.37 26.52
N TRP A 134 6.79 -2.06 26.65
CA TRP A 134 7.21 -1.44 27.91
C TRP A 134 6.14 -1.60 28.98
N MET A 135 4.88 -1.28 28.68
CA MET A 135 3.81 -1.34 29.67
C MET A 135 3.43 -2.78 30.05
N ASN A 136 3.46 -3.73 29.11
CA ASN A 136 3.21 -5.14 29.45
C ASN A 136 4.20 -5.66 30.51
N HIS A 137 5.45 -5.17 30.48
CA HIS A 137 6.47 -5.53 31.46
C HIS A 137 6.31 -4.75 32.78
N HIS A 138 6.02 -3.44 32.73
CA HIS A 138 5.99 -2.56 33.90
C HIS A 138 4.63 -2.45 34.62
N ALA A 139 3.55 -3.02 34.06
CA ALA A 139 2.21 -2.99 34.66
C ALA A 139 2.12 -3.63 36.07
N LYS A 140 3.13 -4.43 36.48
CA LYS A 140 3.19 -5.03 37.83
C LYS A 140 3.72 -4.07 38.90
N SER A 141 4.66 -3.19 38.54
CA SER A 141 5.37 -2.33 39.48
C SER A 141 4.81 -0.90 39.48
N MET A 142 4.15 -0.46 38.40
CA MET A 142 3.56 0.88 38.24
C MET A 142 2.85 1.41 39.50
N LYS A 143 1.92 0.64 40.08
CA LYS A 143 1.18 1.09 41.27
C LYS A 143 2.11 1.32 42.47
N ARG A 144 3.07 0.41 42.68
CA ARG A 144 4.02 0.47 43.80
C ARG A 144 5.02 1.61 43.62
N ASP A 145 5.51 1.78 42.40
CA ASP A 145 6.52 2.79 42.07
C ASP A 145 5.88 4.19 42.15
N LEU A 146 4.64 4.37 41.66
CA LEU A 146 3.88 5.61 41.86
C LEU A 146 3.55 5.92 43.32
N GLU A 147 3.16 4.91 44.11
CA GLU A 147 2.93 5.10 45.55
C GLU A 147 4.24 5.52 46.26
N HIS A 148 5.38 4.98 45.83
CA HIS A 148 6.70 5.32 46.36
C HIS A 148 7.12 6.74 45.96
N ASP A 149 7.00 7.12 44.69
CA ASP A 149 7.34 8.46 44.18
C ASP A 149 6.44 9.54 44.79
N ALA A 150 5.15 9.26 44.93
CA ALA A 150 4.22 10.16 45.63
C ALA A 150 4.62 10.36 47.10
N SER A 151 5.03 9.28 47.78
CA SER A 151 5.49 9.36 49.18
C SER A 151 6.79 10.17 49.33
N SER A 152 7.72 10.03 48.38
CA SER A 152 8.98 10.78 48.33
C SER A 152 8.74 12.27 48.06
N ALA A 153 7.85 12.60 47.12
CA ALA A 153 7.53 13.98 46.78
C ALA A 153 6.84 14.77 47.91
N LEU A 154 6.08 14.10 48.79
CA LEU A 154 5.54 14.75 49.98
C LEU A 154 6.62 15.12 50.99
N ASN A 155 7.64 14.28 51.12
CA ASN A 155 8.76 14.56 52.02
C ASN A 155 9.65 15.71 51.51
N ALA A 156 9.64 15.97 50.19
CA ALA A 156 10.50 16.97 49.55
C ALA A 156 9.82 18.29 49.13
N GLY A 157 8.51 18.35 48.85
CA GLY A 157 7.97 19.50 48.08
C GLY A 157 6.46 19.85 48.12
N GLY A 158 5.68 19.42 49.13
CA GLY A 158 4.31 19.94 49.35
C GLY A 158 3.31 19.78 48.17
N ALA A 159 2.18 20.50 48.22
CA ALA A 159 1.10 20.34 47.23
C ALA A 159 1.45 20.84 45.80
N TYR A 160 2.44 21.72 45.67
CA TYR A 160 2.89 22.26 44.38
C TYR A 160 3.84 21.31 43.65
N ALA A 161 4.72 20.56 44.35
CA ALA A 161 5.53 19.54 43.70
C ALA A 161 4.67 18.39 43.15
N LEU A 162 3.65 17.96 43.89
CA LEU A 162 2.67 16.97 43.43
C LEU A 162 1.89 17.46 42.20
N ALA A 163 1.51 18.76 42.17
CA ALA A 163 0.87 19.36 41.01
C ALA A 163 1.82 19.44 39.80
N GLY A 164 3.10 19.75 40.02
CA GLY A 164 4.14 19.75 38.98
C GLY A 164 4.38 18.35 38.39
N MET A 165 4.45 17.32 39.22
CA MET A 165 4.56 15.94 38.74
C MET A 165 3.33 15.51 37.94
N ALA A 166 2.12 15.82 38.41
CA ALA A 166 0.90 15.55 37.67
C ALA A 166 0.86 16.30 36.32
N PHE A 167 1.29 17.56 36.31
CA PHE A 167 1.40 18.35 35.08
C PHE A 167 2.36 17.69 34.08
N LEU A 168 3.59 17.37 34.49
CA LEU A 168 4.59 16.76 33.60
C LEU A 168 4.15 15.39 33.09
N ALA A 169 3.53 14.58 33.95
CA ALA A 169 2.97 13.30 33.54
C ALA A 169 1.87 13.47 32.48
N VAL A 170 0.89 14.36 32.72
CA VAL A 170 -0.21 14.59 31.76
C VAL A 170 0.30 15.21 30.45
N VAL A 171 1.31 16.09 30.49
CA VAL A 171 1.93 16.63 29.26
C VAL A 171 2.61 15.52 28.45
N LYS A 172 3.36 14.63 29.11
CA LYS A 172 4.02 13.50 28.44
C LYS A 172 2.98 12.59 27.77
N GLU A 173 2.00 12.11 28.55
CA GLU A 173 0.95 11.22 28.02
C GLU A 173 0.06 11.93 26.97
N GLY A 174 -0.16 13.24 27.13
CA GLY A 174 -0.92 14.07 26.18
C GLY A 174 -0.18 14.30 24.86
N PHE A 175 1.14 14.49 24.90
CA PHE A 175 1.99 14.55 23.70
C PHE A 175 1.94 13.22 22.93
N GLU A 176 2.13 12.12 23.64
CA GLU A 176 2.05 10.78 23.08
C GLU A 176 0.66 10.53 22.43
N THR A 177 -0.42 10.86 23.15
CA THR A 177 -1.80 10.79 22.62
C THR A 177 -1.97 11.60 21.33
N ALA A 178 -1.45 12.83 21.29
CA ALA A 178 -1.57 13.70 20.12
C ALA A 178 -0.86 13.12 18.90
N VAL A 179 0.34 12.54 19.07
CA VAL A 179 1.10 11.90 17.99
C VAL A 179 0.39 10.64 17.48
N PHE A 180 -0.11 9.77 18.36
CA PHE A 180 -0.84 8.57 17.93
C PHE A 180 -2.17 8.90 17.27
N LEU A 181 -2.89 9.88 17.80
CA LEU A 181 -4.15 10.30 17.20
C LEU A 181 -3.93 10.89 15.81
N LEU A 182 -2.88 11.69 15.63
CA LEU A 182 -2.51 12.22 14.31
C LEU A 182 -2.16 11.10 13.32
N ALA A 183 -1.35 10.13 13.73
CA ALA A 183 -1.01 8.97 12.88
C ALA A 183 -2.26 8.12 12.53
N ALA A 184 -3.16 7.92 13.50
CA ALA A 184 -4.41 7.21 13.28
C ALA A 184 -5.37 7.97 12.35
N ILE A 185 -5.43 9.29 12.46
CA ILE A 185 -6.20 10.17 11.57
C ILE A 185 -5.65 10.09 10.14
N GLN A 186 -4.33 10.19 9.96
CA GLN A 186 -3.70 10.12 8.64
C GLN A 186 -3.95 8.76 7.97
N ALA A 187 -3.78 7.67 8.72
CA ALA A 187 -4.05 6.31 8.26
C ALA A 187 -5.54 6.06 7.91
N SER A 188 -6.46 6.89 8.41
CA SER A 188 -7.90 6.75 8.22
C SER A 188 -8.39 7.72 7.15
N GLN A 189 -8.28 7.33 5.88
CA GLN A 189 -8.63 8.16 4.71
C GLN A 189 -10.08 8.72 4.70
N SER A 190 -10.96 8.27 5.60
CA SER A 190 -12.41 8.44 5.49
C SER A 190 -13.12 9.33 6.52
N SER A 191 -12.54 9.77 7.65
CA SER A 191 -13.13 10.87 8.47
C SER A 191 -12.28 11.29 9.68
N GLU A 192 -11.72 12.50 9.66
CA GLU A 192 -11.02 13.08 10.81
C GLU A 192 -11.93 13.26 12.05
N ALA A 193 -13.18 13.67 11.83
CA ALA A 193 -14.13 13.92 12.90
C ALA A 193 -14.43 12.66 13.73
N LEU A 194 -14.49 11.49 13.08
CA LEU A 194 -14.77 10.23 13.77
C LEU A 194 -13.62 9.75 14.63
N ALA A 195 -12.40 9.90 14.13
CA ALA A 195 -11.20 9.63 14.89
C ALA A 195 -11.17 10.47 16.18
N LEU A 196 -11.48 11.76 16.11
CA LEU A 196 -11.53 12.65 17.26
C LEU A 196 -12.65 12.28 18.25
N ILE A 197 -13.84 11.93 17.75
CA ILE A 197 -14.96 11.49 18.59
C ILE A 197 -14.63 10.18 19.33
N GLY A 198 -14.01 9.21 18.64
CA GLY A 198 -13.56 7.96 19.26
C GLY A 198 -12.55 8.20 20.38
N ALA A 199 -11.50 8.98 20.11
CA ALA A 199 -10.50 9.34 21.11
C ALA A 199 -11.11 10.07 22.32
N ALA A 200 -11.99 11.05 22.07
CA ALA A 200 -12.68 11.78 23.13
C ALA A 200 -13.56 10.86 23.99
N ALA A 201 -14.28 9.91 23.37
CA ALA A 201 -15.07 8.92 24.08
C ALA A 201 -14.19 8.00 24.96
N GLY A 202 -13.03 7.59 24.44
CA GLY A 202 -12.04 6.80 25.20
C GLY A 202 -11.53 7.55 26.43
N ILE A 203 -11.14 8.81 26.25
CA ILE A 203 -10.67 9.69 27.34
C ILE A 203 -11.77 9.90 28.38
N LEU A 204 -13.02 10.12 27.97
CA LEU A 204 -14.15 10.27 28.89
C LEU A 204 -14.36 9.03 29.76
N VAL A 205 -14.28 7.84 29.16
CA VAL A 205 -14.35 6.57 29.90
C VAL A 205 -13.16 6.42 30.84
N ALA A 206 -11.96 6.79 30.41
CA ALA A 206 -10.77 6.78 31.26
C ALA A 206 -10.89 7.72 32.47
N VAL A 207 -11.46 8.92 32.28
CA VAL A 207 -11.73 9.89 33.36
C VAL A 207 -12.77 9.32 34.33
N ALA A 208 -13.83 8.67 33.82
CA ALA A 208 -14.83 8.03 34.67
C ALA A 208 -14.23 6.90 35.53
N ILE A 209 -13.34 6.08 34.94
CA ILE A 209 -12.60 5.04 35.66
C ILE A 209 -11.67 5.65 36.71
N GLY A 210 -10.89 6.66 36.35
CA GLY A 210 -9.99 7.36 37.27
C GLY A 210 -10.73 8.01 38.44
N PHE A 211 -11.88 8.63 38.17
CA PHE A 211 -12.76 9.17 39.21
C PHE A 211 -13.31 8.08 40.14
N ALA A 212 -13.73 6.94 39.59
CA ALA A 212 -14.20 5.82 40.40
C ALA A 212 -13.10 5.21 41.29
N ILE A 213 -11.85 5.21 40.81
CA ILE A 213 -10.67 4.85 41.61
C ILE A 213 -10.44 5.88 42.73
N TYR A 214 -10.53 7.17 42.44
CA TYR A 214 -10.41 8.25 43.43
C TYR A 214 -11.45 8.16 44.56
N VAL A 215 -12.69 7.76 44.23
CA VAL A 215 -13.77 7.55 45.21
C VAL A 215 -13.63 6.20 45.96
N GLY A 216 -12.74 5.32 45.52
CA GLY A 216 -12.48 4.02 46.15
C GLY A 216 -13.45 2.89 45.75
N GLY A 217 -14.29 3.11 44.74
CA GLY A 217 -15.37 2.20 44.34
C GLY A 217 -14.95 1.04 43.43
N LEU A 218 -13.77 1.09 42.81
CA LEU A 218 -13.36 0.12 41.78
C LEU A 218 -11.98 -0.48 42.05
N ARG A 219 -11.92 -1.79 42.33
CA ARG A 219 -10.68 -2.59 42.37
C ARG A 219 -10.43 -3.24 41.01
N LEU A 220 -10.00 -2.43 40.04
CA LEU A 220 -9.75 -2.89 38.68
C LEU A 220 -8.39 -3.61 38.61
N ASN A 221 -8.37 -4.82 38.04
CA ASN A 221 -7.12 -5.54 37.79
C ASN A 221 -6.46 -4.96 36.53
N LEU A 222 -5.70 -3.88 36.72
CA LEU A 222 -4.99 -3.14 35.67
C LEU A 222 -4.17 -4.07 34.75
N ARG A 223 -3.58 -5.13 35.32
CA ARG A 223 -2.84 -6.13 34.53
C ARG A 223 -3.72 -6.84 33.50
N LYS A 224 -4.91 -7.30 33.89
CA LYS A 224 -5.82 -7.96 32.94
C LYS A 224 -6.33 -6.98 31.89
N PHE A 225 -6.66 -5.76 32.32
CA PHE A 225 -7.13 -4.71 31.43
C PHE A 225 -6.09 -4.38 30.36
N PHE A 226 -4.88 -3.98 30.76
CA PHE A 226 -3.79 -3.65 29.83
C PHE A 226 -3.33 -4.83 28.98
N ARG A 227 -3.45 -6.06 29.50
CA ARG A 227 -3.13 -7.26 28.71
C ARG A 227 -4.13 -7.48 27.58
N ILE A 228 -5.43 -7.31 27.85
CA ILE A 228 -6.46 -7.50 26.83
C ILE A 228 -6.39 -6.37 25.81
N THR A 229 -6.36 -5.11 26.26
CA THR A 229 -6.30 -3.95 25.36
C THR A 229 -5.00 -3.91 24.56
N GLY A 230 -3.87 -4.34 25.14
CA GLY A 230 -2.59 -4.43 24.44
C GLY A 230 -2.60 -5.41 23.27
N ILE A 231 -3.33 -6.54 23.35
CA ILE A 231 -3.48 -7.46 22.22
C ILE A 231 -4.18 -6.74 21.06
N PHE A 232 -5.29 -6.05 21.32
CA PHE A 232 -6.00 -5.28 20.28
C PHE A 232 -5.09 -4.22 19.66
N LEU A 233 -4.28 -3.52 20.46
CA LEU A 233 -3.34 -2.52 19.97
C LEU A 233 -2.23 -3.12 19.10
N VAL A 234 -1.77 -4.34 19.37
CA VAL A 234 -0.81 -5.03 18.48
C VAL A 234 -1.42 -5.26 17.09
N PHE A 235 -2.70 -5.64 17.02
CA PHE A 235 -3.37 -5.79 15.72
C PHE A 235 -3.62 -4.45 15.01
N ILE A 236 -3.98 -3.40 15.76
CA ILE A 236 -4.13 -2.04 15.20
C ILE A 236 -2.78 -1.54 14.65
N ALA A 237 -1.68 -1.74 15.40
CA ALA A 237 -0.35 -1.36 14.98
C ALA A 237 0.12 -2.15 13.74
N ALA A 238 -0.27 -3.43 13.62
CA ALA A 238 -0.04 -4.20 12.40
C ALA A 238 -0.79 -3.58 11.20
N GLY A 239 -2.01 -3.10 11.41
CA GLY A 239 -2.76 -2.31 10.43
C GLY A 239 -2.05 -1.03 10.01
N LEU A 240 -1.47 -0.32 10.97
CA LEU A 240 -0.69 0.89 10.68
C LEU A 240 0.55 0.56 9.83
N VAL A 241 1.23 -0.57 10.09
CA VAL A 241 2.34 -1.05 9.24
C VAL A 241 1.88 -1.28 7.81
N LEU A 242 0.69 -1.86 7.62
CA LEU A 242 0.12 -2.08 6.30
C LEU A 242 -0.02 -0.74 5.54
N ASN A 243 -0.63 0.26 6.19
CA ASN A 243 -0.79 1.60 5.62
C ASN A 243 0.54 2.28 5.31
N VAL A 244 1.57 2.13 6.16
CA VAL A 244 2.92 2.66 5.90
C VAL A 244 3.52 2.09 4.61
N PHE A 245 3.34 0.79 4.35
CA PHE A 245 3.83 0.19 3.10
C PHE A 245 3.02 0.61 1.88
N ARG A 246 1.72 0.89 2.05
CA ARG A 246 0.86 1.43 1.01
C ARG A 246 1.26 2.85 0.64
N THR A 247 1.40 3.75 1.61
CA THR A 247 1.79 5.14 1.35
C THR A 247 3.25 5.25 0.90
N ALA A 248 4.13 4.33 1.33
CA ALA A 248 5.48 4.22 0.78
C ALA A 248 5.48 3.85 -0.71
N HIS A 249 4.49 3.08 -1.16
CA HIS A 249 4.33 2.79 -2.57
C HIS A 249 3.78 3.98 -3.34
N GLU A 250 2.76 4.65 -2.81
CA GLU A 250 2.14 5.84 -3.42
C GLU A 250 3.19 6.98 -3.57
N ALA A 251 4.03 7.16 -2.54
CA ALA A 251 5.19 8.07 -2.57
C ALA A 251 6.33 7.63 -3.53
N GLY A 252 6.22 6.47 -4.18
CA GLY A 252 7.22 5.93 -5.11
C GLY A 252 8.47 5.33 -4.44
N TRP A 253 8.50 5.16 -3.12
CA TRP A 253 9.65 4.59 -2.39
C TRP A 253 9.70 3.06 -2.48
N ILE A 254 8.54 2.39 -2.49
CA ILE A 254 8.43 0.93 -2.58
C ILE A 254 7.59 0.56 -3.80
N VAL A 255 8.23 0.20 -4.92
CA VAL A 255 7.52 -0.17 -6.16
C VAL A 255 7.31 -1.70 -6.28
N ILE A 256 7.73 -2.45 -5.26
CA ILE A 256 7.88 -3.92 -5.33
C ILE A 256 6.69 -4.60 -4.64
N GLY A 257 6.26 -5.76 -5.13
CA GLY A 257 5.24 -6.60 -4.47
C GLY A 257 3.83 -6.01 -4.49
N GLN A 258 3.49 -5.27 -5.54
CA GLN A 258 2.21 -4.57 -5.70
C GLN A 258 1.08 -5.44 -6.24
N GLN A 259 1.33 -6.74 -6.36
CA GLN A 259 0.34 -7.68 -6.84
C GLN A 259 -0.76 -7.85 -5.83
N GLN A 260 -2.00 -7.88 -6.33
CA GLN A 260 -3.15 -8.18 -5.53
C GLN A 260 -3.18 -9.70 -5.24
N ILE A 261 -3.05 -10.09 -3.96
CA ILE A 261 -3.09 -11.52 -3.57
C ILE A 261 -4.52 -12.05 -3.54
N GLY A 262 -5.48 -11.17 -3.27
CA GLY A 262 -6.89 -11.53 -3.18
C GLY A 262 -7.80 -10.33 -3.31
N ASP A 263 -8.99 -10.58 -3.83
CA ASP A 263 -10.10 -9.64 -3.74
C ASP A 263 -11.03 -10.08 -2.60
N PHE A 264 -10.92 -9.40 -1.46
CA PHE A 264 -11.78 -9.67 -0.31
C PHE A 264 -13.12 -8.94 -0.43
N SER A 265 -13.40 -8.21 -1.51
CA SER A 265 -14.69 -7.52 -1.75
C SER A 265 -15.90 -8.44 -1.59
N ALA A 266 -15.76 -9.73 -1.94
CA ALA A 266 -16.82 -10.71 -1.79
C ALA A 266 -17.13 -11.11 -0.33
N TRP A 267 -16.14 -11.07 0.58
CA TRP A 267 -16.27 -11.45 2.00
C TRP A 267 -16.35 -10.24 2.94
N MET A 268 -15.75 -9.12 2.54
CA MET A 268 -15.89 -7.79 3.13
C MET A 268 -16.43 -6.81 2.07
N PRO A 269 -17.73 -6.88 1.73
CA PRO A 269 -18.34 -5.80 0.99
C PRO A 269 -18.12 -4.50 1.75
N LYS A 270 -17.76 -3.41 1.06
CA LYS A 270 -17.59 -2.06 1.67
C LYS A 270 -18.85 -1.55 2.38
N THR A 271 -19.99 -2.20 2.14
CA THR A 271 -21.31 -1.97 2.76
C THR A 271 -21.61 -2.92 3.92
N SER A 272 -20.64 -3.71 4.37
CA SER A 272 -20.79 -4.64 5.49
C SER A 272 -20.11 -4.07 6.73
N VAL A 273 -20.86 -4.01 7.84
CA VAL A 273 -20.38 -3.56 9.15
C VAL A 273 -19.10 -4.30 9.56
N LEU A 274 -19.01 -5.60 9.27
CA LEU A 274 -17.82 -6.40 9.60
C LEU A 274 -16.62 -5.98 8.74
N GLY A 275 -16.82 -5.70 7.46
CA GLY A 275 -15.75 -5.25 6.57
C GLY A 275 -15.22 -3.88 6.96
N ALA A 276 -16.11 -2.95 7.28
CA ALA A 276 -15.72 -1.62 7.70
C ALA A 276 -15.09 -1.58 9.10
N VAL A 277 -15.50 -2.48 10.02
CA VAL A 277 -14.80 -2.68 11.29
C VAL A 277 -13.41 -3.25 11.07
N ILE A 278 -13.24 -4.25 10.21
CA ILE A 278 -11.93 -4.85 9.95
C ILE A 278 -11.00 -3.84 9.25
N THR A 279 -11.49 -3.14 8.23
CA THR A 279 -10.69 -2.10 7.54
C THR A 279 -10.40 -0.91 8.44
N GLY A 280 -11.40 -0.39 9.16
CA GLY A 280 -11.21 0.80 10.00
C GLY A 280 -10.46 0.52 11.31
N MET A 281 -10.63 -0.65 11.93
CA MET A 281 -9.93 -0.97 13.19
C MET A 281 -8.56 -1.58 12.94
N PHE A 282 -8.44 -2.51 11.98
CA PHE A 282 -7.18 -3.22 11.73
C PHE A 282 -6.42 -2.71 10.51
N GLY A 283 -6.88 -1.65 9.85
CA GLY A 283 -6.21 -1.09 8.66
C GLY A 283 -6.12 -2.06 7.49
N ILE A 284 -6.91 -3.15 7.48
CA ILE A 284 -6.83 -4.18 6.44
C ILE A 284 -7.70 -3.76 5.24
N PRO A 285 -7.09 -3.45 4.08
CA PRO A 285 -7.81 -3.03 2.90
C PRO A 285 -8.55 -4.21 2.25
N THR A 286 -9.56 -3.89 1.44
CA THR A 286 -10.32 -4.90 0.67
C THR A 286 -9.50 -5.54 -0.46
N ASP A 287 -8.46 -4.83 -0.91
CA ASP A 287 -7.54 -5.17 -1.99
C ASP A 287 -6.08 -5.25 -1.48
N PRO A 288 -5.75 -6.19 -0.58
CA PRO A 288 -4.42 -6.24 0.02
C PRO A 288 -3.38 -6.70 -1.00
N ARG A 289 -2.28 -5.94 -1.03
CA ARG A 289 -1.14 -6.22 -1.89
C ARG A 289 -0.16 -7.18 -1.21
N LEU A 290 0.68 -7.85 -2.00
CA LEU A 290 1.65 -8.82 -1.48
C LEU A 290 2.58 -8.22 -0.43
N ILE A 291 3.15 -7.05 -0.70
CA ILE A 291 4.07 -6.39 0.22
C ILE A 291 3.38 -5.96 1.52
N GLU A 292 2.13 -5.51 1.43
CA GLU A 292 1.29 -5.09 2.56
C GLU A 292 1.04 -6.25 3.53
N VAL A 293 0.65 -7.43 3.02
CA VAL A 293 0.40 -8.63 3.83
C VAL A 293 1.68 -9.18 4.43
N LEU A 294 2.78 -9.20 3.67
CA LEU A 294 4.07 -9.64 4.17
C LEU A 294 4.57 -8.73 5.30
N ALA A 295 4.45 -7.41 5.16
CA ALA A 295 4.81 -6.46 6.20
C ALA A 295 3.94 -6.63 7.45
N TRP A 296 2.62 -6.79 7.27
CA TRP A 296 1.68 -7.05 8.35
C TRP A 296 2.05 -8.31 9.15
N LEU A 297 2.34 -9.43 8.47
CA LEU A 297 2.78 -10.68 9.12
C LEU A 297 4.15 -10.54 9.79
N ALA A 298 5.10 -9.88 9.12
CA ALA A 298 6.45 -9.65 9.61
C ALA A 298 6.46 -8.78 10.88
N TYR A 299 5.47 -7.90 11.06
CA TYR A 299 5.28 -7.15 12.28
C TYR A 299 4.49 -7.95 13.34
N LEU A 300 3.33 -8.48 12.96
CA LEU A 300 2.37 -9.06 13.90
C LEU A 300 2.94 -10.30 14.60
N LEU A 301 3.53 -11.24 13.85
CA LEU A 301 3.98 -12.51 14.42
C LEU A 301 5.10 -12.31 15.45
N PRO A 302 6.19 -11.56 15.17
CA PRO A 302 7.24 -11.35 16.17
C PRO A 302 6.76 -10.58 17.38
N VAL A 303 5.98 -9.50 17.20
CA VAL A 303 5.49 -8.67 18.31
C VAL A 303 4.56 -9.49 19.20
N LEU A 304 3.67 -10.30 18.64
CA LEU A 304 2.76 -11.15 19.39
C LEU A 304 3.52 -12.24 20.17
N VAL A 305 4.54 -12.85 19.58
CA VAL A 305 5.43 -13.81 20.27
C VAL A 305 6.15 -13.15 21.43
N ILE A 306 6.71 -11.94 21.25
CA ILE A 306 7.38 -11.19 22.32
C ILE A 306 6.36 -10.81 23.41
N TYR A 307 5.16 -10.36 23.02
CA TYR A 307 4.12 -9.89 23.93
C TYR A 307 3.60 -11.00 24.85
N PHE A 308 3.43 -12.21 24.33
CA PHE A 308 3.00 -13.37 25.12
C PHE A 308 4.16 -14.13 25.77
N TRP A 309 5.41 -13.70 25.57
CA TRP A 309 6.55 -14.39 26.14
C TRP A 309 6.50 -14.36 27.68
N PRO A 310 6.49 -15.52 28.37
CA PRO A 310 6.34 -15.55 29.82
C PRO A 310 7.58 -15.03 30.55
N ASP A 311 7.41 -14.00 31.40
CA ASP A 311 8.48 -13.42 32.25
C ASP A 311 9.15 -14.44 33.18
N SER A 312 8.50 -15.58 33.47
CA SER A 312 8.96 -16.55 34.46
C SER A 312 10.01 -17.53 33.95
N HIS A 313 10.33 -17.52 32.66
CA HIS A 313 11.35 -18.39 32.10
C HIS A 313 12.60 -17.58 31.79
N THR A 314 13.50 -17.48 32.76
CA THR A 314 14.91 -17.17 32.50
C THR A 314 15.49 -18.32 31.70
N VAL A 315 15.23 -18.33 30.40
CA VAL A 315 15.82 -19.33 29.49
C VAL A 315 17.34 -19.25 29.69
N PRO A 316 18.02 -20.35 30.06
CA PRO A 316 19.44 -20.30 30.34
C PRO A 316 20.20 -19.86 29.08
N LEU A 317 21.30 -19.13 29.25
CA LEU A 317 22.04 -18.45 28.18
C LEU A 317 22.35 -19.38 27.00
N HIS A 318 22.78 -20.62 27.27
CA HIS A 318 23.10 -21.62 26.24
C HIS A 318 21.88 -21.98 25.36
N ARG A 319 20.67 -22.02 25.95
CA ARG A 319 19.42 -22.33 25.24
C ARG A 319 18.93 -21.12 24.44
N ARG A 320 19.16 -19.89 24.93
CA ARG A 320 18.94 -18.64 24.17
C ARG A 320 19.87 -18.54 22.96
N LEU A 321 21.16 -18.78 23.14
CA LEU A 321 22.16 -18.79 22.07
C LEU A 321 21.85 -19.86 21.02
N ARG A 322 21.53 -21.09 21.45
CA ARG A 322 21.10 -22.16 20.54
C ARG A 322 19.85 -21.78 19.76
N LEU A 323 18.83 -21.22 20.41
CA LEU A 323 17.62 -20.79 19.73
C LEU A 323 17.90 -19.71 18.68
N LYS A 324 18.71 -18.69 19.02
CA LYS A 324 19.15 -17.65 18.08
C LYS A 324 19.92 -18.23 16.88
N MET A 325 20.80 -19.20 17.11
CA MET A 325 21.53 -19.90 16.04
C MET A 325 20.61 -20.75 15.16
N TRP A 326 19.64 -21.47 15.74
CA TRP A 326 18.64 -22.24 14.98
C TRP A 326 17.75 -21.33 14.13
N LEU A 327 17.32 -20.19 14.66
CA LEU A 327 16.53 -19.19 13.91
C LEU A 327 17.35 -18.54 12.79
N ALA A 328 18.61 -18.18 13.06
CA ALA A 328 19.51 -17.64 12.03
C ALA A 328 19.79 -18.67 10.92
N GLY A 329 20.07 -19.93 11.29
CA GLY A 329 20.25 -21.02 10.34
C GLY A 329 19.00 -21.29 9.51
N GLY A 330 17.81 -21.29 10.14
CA GLY A 330 16.53 -21.42 9.45
C GLY A 330 16.27 -20.29 8.46
N ALA A 331 16.59 -19.04 8.83
CA ALA A 331 16.46 -17.89 7.94
C ALA A 331 17.41 -17.99 6.72
N VAL A 332 18.66 -18.43 6.92
CA VAL A 332 19.63 -18.64 5.82
C VAL A 332 19.17 -19.78 4.89
N VAL A 333 18.70 -20.90 5.45
CA VAL A 333 18.19 -22.03 4.65
C VAL A 333 16.94 -21.62 3.88
N LEU A 334 16.03 -20.86 4.48
CA LEU A 334 14.85 -20.34 3.80
C LEU A 334 15.23 -19.35 2.69
N ALA A 335 16.20 -18.46 2.92
CA ALA A 335 16.72 -17.55 1.90
C ALA A 335 17.32 -18.33 0.71
N ALA A 336 18.12 -19.36 0.99
CA ALA A 336 18.70 -20.23 -0.04
C ALA A 336 17.64 -21.06 -0.77
N ALA A 337 16.62 -21.56 -0.06
CA ALA A 337 15.51 -22.29 -0.65
C ALA A 337 14.66 -21.40 -1.55
N LEU A 338 14.32 -20.17 -1.13
CA LEU A 338 13.60 -19.21 -1.97
C LEU A 338 14.41 -18.85 -3.23
N PHE A 339 15.72 -18.67 -3.09
CA PHE A 339 16.61 -18.44 -4.23
C PHE A 339 16.65 -19.63 -5.21
N ALA A 340 16.58 -20.86 -4.69
CA ALA A 340 16.70 -22.08 -5.50
C ALA A 340 15.37 -22.59 -6.09
N LEU A 341 14.24 -22.43 -5.37
CA LEU A 341 12.94 -22.99 -5.75
C LEU A 341 12.06 -22.04 -6.57
N VAL A 342 12.32 -20.73 -6.56
CA VAL A 342 11.55 -19.79 -7.39
C VAL A 342 11.92 -20.02 -8.86
N PRO A 343 10.95 -20.41 -9.73
CA PRO A 343 11.23 -20.74 -11.12
C PRO A 343 11.92 -19.59 -11.84
N ARG A 344 13.02 -19.89 -12.55
CA ARG A 344 13.60 -18.96 -13.51
C ARG A 344 12.70 -18.95 -14.74
N VAL A 345 11.80 -17.98 -14.82
CA VAL A 345 11.06 -17.77 -16.06
C VAL A 345 12.08 -17.39 -17.13
N HIS A 346 12.14 -18.21 -18.18
CA HIS A 346 12.91 -17.88 -19.35
C HIS A 346 12.21 -16.68 -19.98
N THR A 347 12.93 -15.59 -20.20
CA THR A 347 12.46 -14.54 -21.10
C THR A 347 12.45 -15.15 -22.49
N ASP A 348 11.39 -15.90 -22.81
CA ASP A 348 11.11 -16.26 -24.19
C ASP A 348 11.09 -14.93 -24.94
N ALA A 349 11.93 -14.84 -25.97
CA ALA A 349 12.09 -13.63 -26.77
C ALA A 349 10.70 -13.07 -27.09
N MET A 350 10.38 -11.91 -26.51
CA MET A 350 9.11 -11.25 -26.76
C MET A 350 9.05 -11.02 -28.27
N GLY A 351 8.06 -11.63 -28.93
CA GLY A 351 8.12 -11.89 -30.36
C GLY A 351 8.45 -10.63 -31.17
N ASP A 352 9.47 -10.72 -32.02
CA ASP A 352 9.76 -9.73 -33.05
C ASP A 352 8.86 -9.94 -34.28
N THR A 353 8.13 -11.06 -34.35
CA THR A 353 7.37 -11.52 -35.51
C THR A 353 5.88 -11.70 -35.16
N LEU A 354 5.00 -11.16 -36.01
CA LEU A 354 3.53 -11.26 -35.93
C LEU A 354 2.94 -11.84 -37.22
N GLN A 355 1.75 -12.41 -37.15
CA GLN A 355 1.00 -13.00 -38.27
C GLN A 355 -0.13 -12.09 -38.75
N ALA A 356 0.15 -11.26 -39.75
CA ALA A 356 -0.86 -10.42 -40.37
C ALA A 356 -1.79 -11.20 -41.31
N GLN A 357 -2.99 -10.66 -41.54
CA GLN A 357 -3.97 -11.21 -42.48
C GLN A 357 -4.43 -10.15 -43.47
N ARG A 358 -4.73 -10.56 -44.70
CA ARG A 358 -5.39 -9.70 -45.69
C ARG A 358 -6.92 -9.83 -45.57
N PRO A 359 -7.68 -8.73 -45.53
CA PRO A 359 -9.13 -8.77 -45.55
C PRO A 359 -9.67 -9.51 -46.78
N GLY A 360 -10.59 -10.45 -46.57
CA GLY A 360 -11.26 -11.20 -47.64
C GLY A 360 -10.52 -12.45 -48.15
N THR A 361 -9.40 -12.83 -47.54
CA THR A 361 -8.68 -14.08 -47.85
C THR A 361 -9.25 -15.27 -47.06
N ALA A 362 -9.01 -16.51 -47.53
CA ALA A 362 -9.44 -17.71 -46.83
C ALA A 362 -8.85 -17.75 -45.39
N PRO A 363 -9.58 -18.32 -44.40
CA PRO A 363 -9.08 -18.46 -43.04
C PRO A 363 -7.74 -19.21 -43.03
N GLY A 364 -6.69 -18.59 -42.49
CA GLY A 364 -5.36 -19.21 -42.34
C GLY A 364 -4.29 -18.77 -43.35
N ALA A 365 -4.61 -17.92 -44.33
CA ALA A 365 -3.58 -17.27 -45.16
C ALA A 365 -2.95 -16.10 -44.38
N THR A 366 -1.81 -16.36 -43.72
CA THR A 366 -1.08 -15.35 -42.92
C THR A 366 0.15 -14.83 -43.63
N ILE A 367 0.58 -13.62 -43.26
CA ILE A 367 1.79 -12.95 -43.71
C ILE A 367 2.62 -12.67 -42.47
N SER A 368 3.86 -13.17 -42.43
CA SER A 368 4.75 -12.84 -41.31
C SER A 368 5.29 -11.42 -41.44
N VAL A 369 5.16 -10.65 -40.37
CA VAL A 369 5.71 -9.29 -40.23
C VAL A 369 6.72 -9.32 -39.10
N ARG A 370 7.97 -8.99 -39.39
CA ARG A 370 9.07 -9.05 -38.43
C ARG A 370 9.72 -7.70 -38.23
N LEU A 371 9.94 -7.32 -36.98
CA LEU A 371 10.75 -6.16 -36.60
C LEU A 371 12.23 -6.53 -36.65
N THR A 372 12.99 -5.91 -37.55
CA THR A 372 14.39 -6.25 -37.82
C THR A 372 15.39 -5.25 -37.24
N GLU A 373 15.01 -3.98 -37.19
CA GLU A 373 15.86 -2.90 -36.68
C GLU A 373 15.05 -1.94 -35.81
N VAL A 374 15.63 -1.51 -34.69
CA VAL A 374 15.01 -0.56 -33.75
C VAL A 374 16.04 0.48 -33.35
N SER A 375 15.72 1.74 -33.62
CA SER A 375 16.47 2.92 -33.19
C SER A 375 15.54 3.92 -32.50
N ALA A 376 16.09 5.02 -31.99
CA ALA A 376 15.29 6.03 -31.30
C ALA A 376 14.22 6.68 -32.21
N ASP A 377 14.56 6.93 -33.48
CA ASP A 377 13.72 7.70 -34.40
C ASP A 377 13.11 6.85 -35.53
N GLN A 378 13.59 5.61 -35.72
CA GLN A 378 13.17 4.74 -36.83
C GLN A 378 13.15 3.26 -36.45
N ILE A 379 12.26 2.51 -37.10
CA ILE A 379 12.22 1.05 -37.05
C ILE A 379 12.15 0.47 -38.47
N THR A 380 12.58 -0.76 -38.66
CA THR A 380 12.45 -1.48 -39.95
C THR A 380 11.60 -2.73 -39.78
N LEU A 381 10.62 -2.90 -40.67
CA LEU A 381 9.77 -4.09 -40.76
C LEU A 381 10.14 -4.89 -42.01
N ALA A 382 10.42 -6.17 -41.83
CA ALA A 382 10.49 -7.16 -42.90
C ALA A 382 9.12 -7.84 -43.02
N VAL A 383 8.52 -7.78 -44.20
CA VAL A 383 7.18 -8.32 -44.47
C VAL A 383 7.30 -9.40 -45.55
N ASP A 384 6.71 -10.57 -45.31
CA ASP A 384 6.84 -11.69 -46.24
C ASP A 384 6.35 -11.33 -47.66
N GLY A 385 7.23 -11.55 -48.63
CA GLY A 385 7.00 -11.20 -50.04
C GLY A 385 6.99 -9.70 -50.36
N GLN A 386 7.51 -8.83 -49.50
CA GLN A 386 7.70 -7.40 -49.75
C GLN A 386 9.14 -6.96 -49.40
N ASP A 387 9.56 -5.81 -49.93
CA ASP A 387 10.81 -5.17 -49.51
C ASP A 387 10.68 -4.64 -48.08
N ASP A 388 11.80 -4.61 -47.36
CA ASP A 388 11.86 -4.05 -46.01
C ASP A 388 11.43 -2.57 -46.01
N VAL A 389 10.63 -2.20 -45.01
CA VAL A 389 10.07 -0.85 -44.90
C VAL A 389 10.51 -0.19 -43.60
N THR A 390 11.08 1.01 -43.72
CA THR A 390 11.50 1.83 -42.59
C THR A 390 10.38 2.79 -42.19
N LEU A 391 9.95 2.72 -40.94
CA LEU A 391 8.95 3.58 -40.33
C LEU A 391 9.61 4.60 -39.40
N HIS A 392 8.99 5.78 -39.28
CA HIS A 392 9.47 6.87 -38.43
C HIS A 392 8.60 7.02 -37.18
N HIS A 393 9.21 7.47 -36.08
CA HIS A 393 8.49 7.73 -34.83
C HIS A 393 7.41 8.80 -35.01
N VAL A 394 6.25 8.59 -34.39
CA VAL A 394 5.10 9.52 -34.44
C VAL A 394 4.77 10.04 -33.04
N SER A 395 4.63 9.13 -32.07
CA SER A 395 4.21 9.47 -30.71
C SER A 395 4.48 8.32 -29.74
N ASP A 396 4.55 8.65 -28.45
CA ASP A 396 4.56 7.67 -27.37
C ASP A 396 3.27 7.77 -26.54
N GLY A 397 2.81 6.65 -26.02
CA GLY A 397 1.62 6.62 -25.18
C GLY A 397 1.47 5.31 -24.41
N VAL A 398 0.53 5.30 -23.47
CA VAL A 398 0.19 4.11 -22.69
C VAL A 398 -1.12 3.52 -23.22
N VAL A 399 -1.07 2.30 -23.72
CA VAL A 399 -2.25 1.56 -24.19
C VAL A 399 -2.25 0.19 -23.51
N GLY A 400 -3.36 -0.16 -22.86
CA GLY A 400 -3.46 -1.42 -22.11
C GLY A 400 -2.46 -1.54 -20.94
N GLY A 401 -2.02 -0.41 -20.37
CA GLY A 401 -1.04 -0.39 -19.28
C GLY A 401 0.42 -0.56 -19.71
N VAL A 402 0.68 -0.75 -21.01
CA VAL A 402 2.03 -0.90 -21.57
C VAL A 402 2.44 0.41 -22.25
N GLN A 403 3.69 0.84 -22.04
CA GLN A 403 4.30 1.94 -22.79
C GLN A 403 4.53 1.50 -24.24
N GLN A 404 3.95 2.23 -25.19
CA GLN A 404 3.99 1.92 -26.61
C GLN A 404 4.46 3.14 -27.41
N SER A 405 5.31 2.91 -28.41
CA SER A 405 5.70 3.88 -29.42
C SER A 405 4.96 3.60 -30.72
N GLN A 406 4.41 4.64 -31.34
CA GLN A 406 3.72 4.59 -32.62
C GLN A 406 4.65 5.01 -33.75
N TRP A 407 4.61 4.24 -34.84
CA TRP A 407 5.48 4.40 -36.00
C TRP A 407 4.64 4.43 -37.27
N GLU A 408 5.02 5.27 -38.24
CA GLU A 408 4.31 5.36 -39.51
C GLU A 408 5.26 5.74 -40.66
N THR A 409 4.95 5.26 -41.86
CA THR A 409 5.53 5.77 -43.12
C THR A 409 4.53 5.65 -44.26
N THR A 410 4.69 6.49 -45.29
CA THR A 410 3.90 6.40 -46.52
C THR A 410 4.82 6.35 -47.73
N VAL A 411 4.72 5.28 -48.50
CA VAL A 411 5.56 5.01 -49.67
C VAL A 411 4.71 5.02 -50.93
N SER A 412 5.25 5.57 -52.02
CA SER A 412 4.60 5.49 -53.34
C SER A 412 4.83 4.09 -53.92
N SER A 413 3.76 3.49 -54.46
CA SER A 413 3.82 2.13 -55.03
C SER A 413 3.36 2.14 -56.48
N PRO A 414 3.79 1.17 -57.30
CA PRO A 414 3.33 1.06 -58.69
C PRO A 414 1.81 0.98 -58.76
N THR A 415 1.23 1.76 -59.67
CA THR A 415 -0.22 1.72 -59.92
C THR A 415 -0.61 0.43 -60.64
N PRO A 416 -1.77 -0.17 -60.32
CA PRO A 416 -2.31 -1.33 -61.04
C PRO A 416 -2.39 -1.08 -62.55
N SER A 417 -2.10 -2.11 -63.34
CA SER A 417 -2.08 -2.02 -64.80
C SER A 417 -3.47 -2.00 -65.46
N ASP A 418 -4.52 -2.31 -64.69
CA ASP A 418 -5.92 -2.39 -65.15
C ASP A 418 -6.68 -1.06 -65.07
N LEU A 419 -6.00 0.05 -64.77
CA LEU A 419 -6.64 1.34 -64.54
C LEU A 419 -7.04 2.04 -65.85
N PRO A 420 -8.29 2.52 -65.98
CA PRO A 420 -8.75 3.22 -67.17
C PRO A 420 -8.07 4.59 -67.29
N THR A 421 -7.66 4.94 -68.51
CA THR A 421 -7.09 6.27 -68.82
C THR A 421 -8.16 7.37 -68.79
N ASN A 422 -9.38 7.03 -69.21
CA ASN A 422 -10.50 7.97 -69.31
C ASN A 422 -11.77 7.48 -68.55
N PRO A 423 -11.75 7.38 -67.20
CA PRO A 423 -12.88 6.85 -66.45
C PRO A 423 -14.12 7.75 -66.50
N THR A 424 -15.30 7.14 -66.49
CA THR A 424 -16.56 7.86 -66.20
C THR A 424 -16.81 7.94 -64.69
N VAL A 425 -17.75 8.79 -64.29
CA VAL A 425 -18.18 8.87 -62.88
C VAL A 425 -18.76 7.54 -62.37
N ALA A 426 -19.39 6.76 -63.25
CA ALA A 426 -19.90 5.42 -62.93
C ALA A 426 -18.76 4.41 -62.71
N ASP A 427 -17.67 4.50 -63.47
CA ASP A 427 -16.49 3.64 -63.29
C ASP A 427 -15.80 3.93 -61.96
N LEU A 428 -15.68 5.20 -61.59
CA LEU A 428 -15.13 5.62 -60.29
C LEU A 428 -16.00 5.16 -59.12
N GLN A 429 -17.33 5.25 -59.23
CA GLN A 429 -18.25 4.75 -58.20
C GLN A 429 -18.12 3.23 -58.06
N ARG A 430 -18.13 2.49 -59.17
CA ARG A 430 -18.02 1.02 -59.16
C ARG A 430 -16.74 0.58 -58.47
N ARG A 431 -15.62 1.24 -58.78
CA ARG A 431 -14.33 0.96 -58.16
C ARG A 431 -14.31 1.39 -56.68
N ASN A 432 -14.94 2.50 -56.30
CA ASN A 432 -15.02 2.91 -54.90
C ASN A 432 -16.08 2.16 -54.07
N GLY A 433 -16.29 0.86 -54.32
CA GLY A 433 -17.23 0.03 -53.56
C GLY A 433 -18.68 0.47 -53.66
N GLY A 434 -19.07 1.09 -54.77
CA GLY A 434 -20.42 1.62 -55.00
C GLY A 434 -20.67 3.02 -54.40
N ARG A 435 -19.68 3.62 -53.72
CA ARG A 435 -19.80 4.97 -53.14
C ARG A 435 -19.25 6.02 -54.10
N LEU A 436 -20.02 7.06 -54.40
CA LEU A 436 -19.55 8.14 -55.25
C LEU A 436 -18.47 8.96 -54.52
N PRO A 437 -17.28 9.20 -55.11
CA PRO A 437 -16.26 10.04 -54.49
C PRO A 437 -16.79 11.45 -54.23
N SER A 438 -16.40 12.03 -53.09
CA SER A 438 -16.88 13.35 -52.66
C SER A 438 -16.61 14.40 -53.73
N GLY A 439 -17.62 15.21 -54.06
CA GLY A 439 -17.52 16.29 -55.06
C GLY A 439 -17.55 15.84 -56.53
N LEU A 440 -18.02 14.63 -56.83
CA LEU A 440 -18.45 14.22 -58.16
C LEU A 440 -19.98 14.05 -58.18
N ASN A 441 -20.61 14.20 -59.35
CA ASN A 441 -22.05 14.09 -59.54
C ASN A 441 -22.39 13.55 -60.95
N PHE A 442 -23.40 12.70 -61.06
CA PHE A 442 -23.79 12.08 -62.34
C PHE A 442 -24.31 13.05 -63.40
N GLU A 443 -24.96 14.14 -62.99
CA GLU A 443 -25.53 15.14 -63.91
C GLU A 443 -24.53 16.24 -64.26
N ARG A 444 -23.73 16.69 -63.28
CA ARG A 444 -22.80 17.83 -63.46
C ARG A 444 -21.41 17.42 -63.92
N THR A 445 -20.94 16.24 -63.53
CA THR A 445 -19.61 15.73 -63.88
C THR A 445 -19.71 14.29 -64.36
N PRO A 446 -20.35 14.02 -65.51
CA PRO A 446 -20.54 12.65 -66.00
C PRO A 446 -19.24 11.96 -66.44
N GLY A 447 -18.20 12.73 -66.77
CA GLY A 447 -17.02 12.22 -67.47
C GLY A 447 -17.26 12.05 -68.98
N PRO A 448 -16.34 11.40 -69.72
CA PRO A 448 -15.09 10.82 -69.24
C PRO A 448 -14.09 11.88 -68.75
N PHE A 449 -13.30 11.53 -67.74
CA PHE A 449 -12.25 12.38 -67.18
C PHE A 449 -10.89 11.95 -67.73
N GLU A 450 -9.98 12.88 -68.00
CA GLU A 450 -8.56 12.52 -68.11
C GLU A 450 -8.05 12.20 -66.71
N ALA A 451 -7.61 10.95 -66.47
CA ALA A 451 -7.19 10.50 -65.14
C ALA A 451 -5.70 10.20 -65.08
N GLN A 452 -5.02 10.82 -64.11
CA GLN A 452 -3.68 10.43 -63.69
C GLN A 452 -3.76 9.70 -62.36
N TRP A 453 -3.33 8.45 -62.35
CA TRP A 453 -3.41 7.57 -61.20
C TRP A 453 -2.12 7.60 -60.38
N SER A 454 -2.26 7.55 -59.06
CA SER A 454 -1.15 7.36 -58.14
C SER A 454 -1.57 6.46 -57.00
N GLN A 455 -0.71 5.51 -56.61
CA GLN A 455 -0.97 4.61 -55.49
C GLN A 455 0.02 4.89 -54.35
N ARG A 456 -0.50 4.98 -53.13
CA ARG A 456 0.30 5.09 -51.92
C ARG A 456 -0.03 3.95 -50.97
N GLN A 457 0.99 3.47 -50.29
CA GLN A 457 0.88 2.50 -49.22
C GLN A 457 1.31 3.17 -47.93
N THR A 458 0.47 3.08 -46.90
CA THR A 458 0.77 3.60 -45.57
C THR A 458 0.95 2.42 -44.63
N TYR A 459 2.12 2.35 -44.00
CA TYR A 459 2.48 1.34 -43.02
C TYR A 459 2.44 1.99 -41.64
N SER A 460 1.79 1.34 -40.69
CA SER A 460 1.79 1.76 -39.30
C SER A 460 2.17 0.59 -38.39
N ALA A 461 2.86 0.89 -37.30
CA ALA A 461 3.22 -0.11 -36.31
C ALA A 461 3.21 0.47 -34.90
N ARG A 462 3.05 -0.42 -33.92
CA ARG A 462 3.23 -0.11 -32.50
C ARG A 462 4.21 -1.08 -31.89
N THR A 463 5.13 -0.57 -31.10
CA THR A 463 6.15 -1.39 -30.41
C THR A 463 6.23 -1.05 -28.93
N SER A 464 6.75 -1.97 -28.13
CA SER A 464 7.23 -1.68 -26.77
C SER A 464 8.67 -2.17 -26.67
N GLY A 465 9.62 -1.23 -26.62
CA GLY A 465 11.05 -1.52 -26.78
C GLY A 465 11.31 -2.24 -28.11
N SER A 466 11.87 -3.45 -28.03
CA SER A 466 12.17 -4.30 -29.19
C SER A 466 11.04 -5.27 -29.58
N THR A 467 9.85 -5.14 -28.98
CA THR A 467 8.72 -6.05 -29.24
C THR A 467 7.72 -5.39 -30.16
N LEU A 468 7.34 -6.07 -31.25
CA LEU A 468 6.27 -5.62 -32.14
C LEU A 468 4.90 -6.00 -31.56
N ILE A 469 4.02 -5.03 -31.36
CA ILE A 469 2.68 -5.23 -30.76
C ILE A 469 1.60 -5.25 -31.85
N ASN A 470 1.70 -4.35 -32.81
CA ASN A 470 0.75 -4.23 -33.90
C ASN A 470 1.48 -3.75 -35.16
N ALA A 471 1.00 -4.17 -36.32
CA ALA A 471 1.41 -3.63 -37.60
C ALA A 471 0.24 -3.68 -38.59
N ALA A 472 0.15 -2.68 -39.45
CA ALA A 472 -0.85 -2.64 -40.50
C ALA A 472 -0.32 -1.94 -41.74
N GLN A 473 -0.88 -2.31 -42.89
CA GLN A 473 -0.63 -1.70 -44.17
C GLN A 473 -1.97 -1.37 -44.81
N SER A 474 -2.11 -0.12 -45.25
CA SER A 474 -3.27 0.33 -46.02
C SER A 474 -2.83 0.81 -47.39
N THR A 475 -3.67 0.62 -48.39
CA THR A 475 -3.42 1.05 -49.77
C THR A 475 -4.46 2.09 -50.15
N THR A 476 -4.01 3.26 -50.59
CA THR A 476 -4.88 4.31 -51.12
C THR A 476 -4.53 4.56 -52.58
N LEU A 477 -5.52 4.39 -53.47
CA LEU A 477 -5.42 4.79 -54.86
C LEU A 477 -6.08 6.15 -55.05
N ASN A 478 -5.33 7.09 -55.61
CA ASN A 478 -5.80 8.44 -55.92
C ASN A 478 -5.82 8.64 -57.43
N ALA A 479 -6.87 9.29 -57.93
CA ALA A 479 -6.97 9.77 -59.29
C ALA A 479 -7.00 11.30 -59.29
N VAL A 480 -6.10 11.93 -60.03
CA VAL A 480 -6.20 13.34 -60.40
C VAL A 480 -6.99 13.40 -61.70
N LEU A 481 -8.18 13.99 -61.65
CA LEU A 481 -9.14 14.06 -62.75
C LEU A 481 -9.13 15.46 -63.36
N ALA A 482 -9.17 15.54 -64.68
CA ALA A 482 -9.40 16.77 -65.44
C ALA A 482 -10.50 16.56 -66.49
N GLY A 483 -11.17 17.65 -66.88
CA GLY A 483 -12.25 17.60 -67.87
C GLY A 483 -13.54 16.98 -67.34
N GLY A 484 -14.39 16.45 -68.22
CA GLY A 484 -15.60 15.70 -67.84
C GLY A 484 -16.64 16.47 -67.02
N GLY A 485 -16.64 17.81 -67.07
CA GLY A 485 -17.52 18.70 -66.29
C GLY A 485 -16.88 19.34 -65.06
N ILE A 486 -15.60 19.08 -64.78
CA ILE A 486 -14.85 19.67 -63.66
C ILE A 486 -14.15 20.97 -64.12
N SER A 487 -14.26 22.03 -63.32
CA SER A 487 -13.46 23.25 -63.52
C SER A 487 -12.08 23.07 -62.88
N GLY A 488 -11.05 22.84 -63.70
CA GLY A 488 -9.68 22.56 -63.24
C GLY A 488 -9.41 21.07 -63.00
N THR A 489 -8.50 20.77 -62.07
CA THR A 489 -8.16 19.40 -61.66
C THR A 489 -8.77 19.05 -60.31
N LYS A 490 -9.08 17.77 -60.10
CA LYS A 490 -9.66 17.29 -58.84
C LYS A 490 -9.09 15.94 -58.44
N THR A 491 -8.57 15.85 -57.22
CA THR A 491 -8.09 14.58 -56.67
C THR A 491 -9.22 13.83 -55.98
N VAL A 492 -9.39 12.56 -56.29
CA VAL A 492 -10.34 11.66 -55.63
C VAL A 492 -9.63 10.39 -55.17
N SER A 493 -9.95 9.94 -53.97
CA SER A 493 -9.50 8.63 -53.45
C SER A 493 -10.52 7.56 -53.81
N VAL A 494 -10.04 6.47 -54.40
CA VAL A 494 -10.84 5.37 -54.94
C VAL A 494 -10.29 4.07 -54.35
N SER A 495 -10.55 3.85 -53.07
CA SER A 495 -9.97 2.76 -52.28
C SER A 495 -10.81 1.47 -52.24
N GLY A 496 -12.01 1.47 -52.83
CA GLY A 496 -12.84 0.26 -52.91
C GLY A 496 -12.18 -0.84 -53.74
N GLY A 497 -12.18 -2.07 -53.22
CA GLY A 497 -11.89 -3.28 -53.99
C GLY A 497 -10.46 -3.47 -54.51
N LEU A 498 -9.49 -2.60 -54.19
CA LEU A 498 -8.08 -2.85 -54.46
C LEU A 498 -7.49 -3.68 -53.32
N GLY A 499 -6.58 -4.60 -53.67
CA GLY A 499 -5.95 -5.58 -52.78
C GLY A 499 -5.81 -5.04 -51.37
N ALA A 500 -6.68 -5.54 -50.49
CA ALA A 500 -6.78 -5.06 -49.14
C ALA A 500 -5.41 -5.23 -48.50
N GLY A 501 -4.83 -4.12 -48.04
CA GLY A 501 -3.59 -4.17 -47.27
C GLY A 501 -3.77 -5.10 -46.06
N TRP A 502 -2.68 -5.51 -45.46
CA TRP A 502 -2.73 -6.48 -44.37
C TRP A 502 -2.84 -5.78 -43.01
N VAL A 503 -3.40 -6.47 -42.03
CA VAL A 503 -3.47 -6.00 -40.64
C VAL A 503 -3.19 -7.17 -39.71
N VAL A 504 -2.44 -6.93 -38.64
CA VAL A 504 -2.32 -7.90 -37.55
C VAL A 504 -3.68 -8.02 -36.86
N PRO A 505 -4.25 -9.24 -36.76
CA PRO A 505 -5.53 -9.46 -36.09
C PRO A 505 -5.54 -9.01 -34.62
N ASP A 506 -6.68 -8.51 -34.14
CA ASP A 506 -6.80 -7.99 -32.76
C ASP A 506 -6.52 -9.05 -31.69
N ASP A 507 -6.78 -10.33 -31.96
CA ASP A 507 -6.47 -11.45 -31.07
C ASP A 507 -4.97 -11.66 -30.89
N GLU A 508 -4.19 -11.47 -31.94
CA GLU A 508 -2.72 -11.55 -31.84
C GLU A 508 -2.15 -10.33 -31.11
N VAL A 509 -2.69 -9.14 -31.37
CA VAL A 509 -2.33 -7.91 -30.64
C VAL A 509 -2.61 -8.06 -29.14
N ALA A 510 -3.77 -8.62 -28.78
CA ALA A 510 -4.13 -8.90 -27.39
C ALA A 510 -3.18 -9.92 -26.76
N ALA A 511 -2.89 -11.03 -27.43
CA ALA A 511 -1.98 -12.07 -26.93
C ALA A 511 -0.54 -11.57 -26.72
N VAL A 512 -0.05 -10.64 -27.53
CA VAL A 512 1.26 -10.00 -27.32
C VAL A 512 1.21 -9.02 -26.15
N THR A 513 0.14 -8.24 -26.05
CA THR A 513 -0.05 -7.26 -24.97
C THR A 513 -0.13 -7.96 -23.61
N ASP A 514 -0.88 -9.05 -23.51
CA ASP A 514 -0.99 -9.85 -22.28
C ASP A 514 0.38 -10.42 -21.86
N ARG A 515 1.15 -10.95 -22.83
CA ARG A 515 2.53 -11.42 -22.57
C ARG A 515 3.45 -10.29 -22.07
N LEU A 516 3.30 -9.07 -22.59
CA LEU A 516 4.06 -7.89 -22.16
C LEU A 516 3.72 -7.49 -20.73
N VAL A 517 2.43 -7.47 -20.38
CA VAL A 517 1.96 -7.19 -19.03
C VAL A 517 2.47 -8.28 -18.06
N ASP A 518 2.32 -9.55 -18.42
CA ASP A 518 2.80 -10.68 -17.61
C ASP A 518 4.32 -10.61 -17.39
N ALA A 519 5.11 -10.29 -18.41
CA ALA A 519 6.56 -10.19 -18.28
C ALA A 519 7.00 -9.02 -17.39
N GLN A 520 6.31 -7.88 -17.46
CA GLN A 520 6.55 -6.75 -16.54
C GLN A 520 6.23 -7.14 -15.10
N GLN A 521 5.10 -7.85 -14.90
CA GLN A 521 4.68 -8.33 -13.60
C GLN A 521 5.67 -9.36 -13.01
N GLN A 522 6.16 -10.28 -13.83
CA GLN A 522 7.20 -11.26 -13.45
C GLN A 522 8.57 -10.61 -13.16
N ALA A 523 8.93 -9.51 -13.84
CA ALA A 523 10.15 -8.77 -13.51
C ALA A 523 10.09 -8.18 -12.09
N ALA A 524 8.94 -7.63 -11.71
CA ALA A 524 8.70 -7.11 -10.36
C ALA A 524 8.70 -8.24 -9.30
N GLU A 525 8.10 -9.41 -9.59
CA GLU A 525 8.17 -10.58 -8.72
C GLU A 525 9.60 -11.07 -8.50
N ARG A 526 10.40 -11.13 -9.57
CA ARG A 526 11.81 -11.56 -9.50
C ARG A 526 12.60 -10.67 -8.54
N ALA A 527 12.42 -9.35 -8.61
CA ALA A 527 13.09 -8.44 -7.69
C ALA A 527 12.71 -8.72 -6.22
N LEU A 528 11.43 -8.98 -5.95
CA LEU A 528 10.93 -9.30 -4.61
C LEU A 528 11.51 -10.62 -4.09
N TRP A 529 11.27 -11.71 -4.81
CA TRP A 529 11.54 -13.07 -4.33
C TRP A 529 13.02 -13.44 -4.38
N TRP A 530 13.78 -12.85 -5.30
CA TRP A 530 15.19 -13.20 -5.51
C TRP A 530 16.16 -12.18 -4.91
N GLY A 531 15.80 -10.89 -4.92
CA GLY A 531 16.64 -9.84 -4.36
C GLY A 531 16.29 -9.53 -2.91
N TRP A 532 15.08 -9.02 -2.69
CA TRP A 532 14.72 -8.39 -1.42
C TRP A 532 14.46 -9.39 -0.29
N LEU A 533 13.64 -10.42 -0.52
CA LEU A 533 13.22 -11.35 0.53
C LEU A 533 14.41 -12.20 1.06
N PRO A 534 15.27 -12.77 0.21
CA PRO A 534 16.50 -13.41 0.67
C PRO A 534 17.45 -12.42 1.35
N GLY A 535 17.58 -11.19 0.84
CA GLY A 535 18.38 -10.14 1.46
C GLY A 535 17.92 -9.78 2.88
N VAL A 536 16.62 -9.59 3.09
CA VAL A 536 16.03 -9.32 4.41
C VAL A 536 16.25 -10.50 5.36
N LEU A 537 16.03 -11.74 4.90
CA LEU A 537 16.28 -12.94 5.71
C LEU A 537 17.75 -13.06 6.12
N LEU A 538 18.69 -12.72 5.24
CA LEU A 538 20.12 -12.67 5.56
C LEU A 538 20.45 -11.55 6.57
N CYS A 539 19.85 -10.38 6.44
CA CYS A 539 20.00 -9.29 7.42
C CYS A 539 19.46 -9.68 8.80
N VAL A 540 18.30 -10.36 8.86
CA VAL A 540 17.74 -10.89 10.11
C VAL A 540 18.66 -11.94 10.72
N ALA A 541 19.19 -12.86 9.90
CA ALA A 541 20.17 -13.85 10.36
C ALA A 541 21.42 -13.18 10.94
N ALA A 542 21.96 -12.15 10.26
CA ALA A 542 23.11 -11.38 10.74
C ALA A 542 22.80 -10.66 12.07
N GLY A 543 21.64 -10.03 12.20
CA GLY A 543 21.20 -9.37 13.43
C GLY A 543 21.05 -10.35 14.61
N LEU A 544 20.49 -11.53 14.35
CA LEU A 544 20.38 -12.59 15.36
C LEU A 544 21.76 -13.08 15.83
N LEU A 545 22.69 -13.30 14.91
CA LEU A 545 24.07 -13.70 15.22
C LEU A 545 24.82 -12.62 15.99
N LEU A 546 24.70 -11.35 15.58
CA LEU A 546 25.32 -10.22 16.26
C LEU A 546 24.78 -10.07 17.70
N SER A 547 23.46 -10.15 17.88
CA SER A 547 22.85 -10.09 19.22
C SER A 547 23.31 -11.27 20.09
N GLY A 548 23.47 -12.46 19.52
CA GLY A 548 24.02 -13.62 20.22
C GLY A 548 25.47 -13.42 20.64
N ALA A 549 26.30 -12.82 19.78
CA ALA A 549 27.69 -12.50 20.09
C ALA A 549 27.79 -11.46 21.22
N LEU A 550 26.92 -10.44 21.22
CA LEU A 550 26.86 -9.44 22.29
C LEU A 550 26.42 -10.04 23.63
N ASP A 551 25.39 -10.91 23.62
CA ASP A 551 24.95 -11.61 24.84
C ASP A 551 26.04 -12.53 25.40
N HIS A 552 26.80 -13.19 24.52
CA HIS A 552 27.93 -14.03 24.92
C HIS A 552 29.08 -13.21 25.52
N ARG A 553 29.39 -12.04 24.95
CA ARG A 553 30.38 -11.10 25.51
C ARG A 553 29.97 -10.60 26.89
N ARG A 554 28.74 -10.09 27.03
CA ARG A 554 28.19 -9.62 28.32
C ARG A 554 28.24 -10.71 29.40
N ALA A 555 27.89 -11.94 29.05
CA ALA A 555 27.96 -13.05 30.00
C ALA A 555 29.41 -13.38 30.41
N LYS A 556 30.37 -13.26 29.49
CA LYS A 556 31.79 -13.46 29.78
C LYS A 556 32.33 -12.35 30.70
N ASP A 557 31.94 -11.11 30.43
CA ASP A 557 32.33 -9.95 31.24
C ASP A 557 31.76 -10.07 32.67
N GLN A 558 30.50 -10.48 32.82
CA GLN A 558 29.87 -10.74 34.13
C GLN A 558 30.61 -11.84 34.92
N ILE A 559 31.00 -12.94 34.27
CA ILE A 559 31.75 -14.03 34.91
C ILE A 559 33.14 -13.56 35.35
N ALA A 560 33.79 -12.68 34.58
CA ALA A 560 35.08 -12.10 34.95
C ALA A 560 34.94 -11.15 36.16
N GLU A 561 33.90 -10.31 36.17
CA GLU A 561 33.60 -9.39 37.27
C GLU A 561 33.24 -10.13 38.56
N ASP A 562 32.44 -11.20 38.47
CA ASP A 562 32.11 -12.07 39.61
C ASP A 562 33.36 -12.82 40.15
N ALA A 563 34.28 -13.22 39.26
CA ALA A 563 35.53 -13.85 39.64
C ALA A 563 36.49 -12.87 40.34
N GLU A 564 36.54 -11.60 39.92
CA GLU A 564 37.32 -10.55 40.58
C GLU A 564 36.70 -10.14 41.93
N ALA A 565 35.37 -10.00 41.99
CA ALA A 565 34.63 -9.69 43.23
C ALA A 565 34.74 -10.81 44.27
N GLY A 566 34.74 -12.08 43.84
CA GLY A 566 34.90 -13.25 44.70
C GLY A 566 36.30 -13.43 45.31
N VAL A 567 37.31 -12.71 44.83
CA VAL A 567 38.70 -12.75 45.36
C VAL A 567 38.90 -11.77 46.52
N HIS A 568 38.05 -10.77 46.69
CA HIS A 568 38.20 -9.72 47.71
C HIS A 568 37.54 -9.92 49.11
N PRO A 569 36.59 -10.85 49.39
CA PRO A 569 35.96 -10.93 50.71
C PRO A 569 36.83 -11.62 51.77
N ALA A 570 37.93 -12.29 51.39
CA ALA A 570 38.77 -13.04 52.33
C ALA A 570 39.80 -12.18 53.10
N ARG A 571 39.97 -10.90 52.78
CA ARG A 571 41.00 -10.04 53.41
C ARG A 571 40.52 -9.16 54.56
N GLN A 572 39.21 -9.07 54.81
CA GLN A 572 38.65 -8.19 55.86
C GLN A 572 38.12 -8.92 57.10
N ALA A 573 38.13 -10.27 57.14
CA ALA A 573 37.65 -11.04 58.29
C ALA A 573 38.77 -11.43 59.31
N GLY A 574 39.98 -10.88 59.18
CA GLY A 574 41.16 -11.30 59.97
C GLY A 574 41.70 -10.30 60.99
N ALA A 575 41.01 -9.18 61.24
CA ALA A 575 41.58 -8.11 62.09
C ALA A 575 40.55 -7.40 62.97
N GLU A 576 39.66 -8.13 63.64
CA GLU A 576 38.91 -7.55 64.76
C GLU A 576 38.35 -8.64 65.68
N GLY A 577 38.91 -8.78 66.88
CA GLY A 577 38.35 -9.66 67.91
C GLY A 577 39.37 -10.25 68.89
N ASP A 578 40.11 -9.41 69.62
CA ASP A 578 40.77 -9.84 70.86
C ASP A 578 40.38 -8.89 72.01
N HIS A 579 39.22 -9.15 72.60
CA HIS A 579 38.83 -8.64 73.91
C HIS A 579 37.85 -9.61 74.56
N ALA A 580 38.39 -10.51 75.39
CA ALA A 580 37.62 -11.33 76.33
C ALA A 580 37.44 -10.61 77.67
N PRO A 581 36.26 -10.66 78.32
CA PRO A 581 36.14 -10.41 79.74
C PRO A 581 36.11 -11.70 80.56
N VAL A 582 36.69 -11.56 81.74
CA VAL A 582 36.87 -12.50 82.84
C VAL A 582 35.53 -12.85 83.50
N GLU A 583 35.25 -14.14 83.72
CA GLU A 583 34.30 -14.59 84.74
C GLU A 583 35.01 -15.50 85.76
N THR A 584 35.08 -15.00 86.98
CA THR A 584 35.45 -15.69 88.21
C THR A 584 34.19 -16.13 88.97
N GLY A 585 34.16 -17.36 89.48
CA GLY A 585 33.52 -17.66 90.77
C GLY A 585 32.52 -18.81 90.83
N ALA A 586 33.01 -19.99 91.21
CA ALA A 586 32.27 -21.04 91.94
C ALA A 586 31.72 -20.47 93.29
N ALA A 587 30.80 -21.08 94.05
CA ALA A 587 30.70 -22.49 94.44
C ALA A 587 29.40 -22.74 95.23
N ALA A 588 29.13 -24.02 95.47
CA ALA A 588 28.26 -24.48 96.53
C ALA A 588 28.81 -24.12 97.93
N LYS A 589 27.86 -23.96 98.86
CA LYS A 589 27.91 -23.83 100.32
C LYS A 589 27.94 -22.42 100.91
#